data_AF-A0AAU5U8T0-F1
#
_entry.id   AF-A0AAU5U8T0-F1
#
_cell.length_a   1.000
_cell.length_b   1.000
_cell.length_c   1.000
_cell.angle_alpha   90.00
_cell.angle_beta   90.00
_cell.angle_gamma   90.00
#
_symmetry.space_group_name_H-M   'P 1'
#
loop_
_entity.id
_entity.type
_entity.pdbx_description
1 polymer ?
#
loop_
_entity_poly.entity_id
_entity_poly.type
_entity_poly.pdbx_seq_one_letter_code
_entity_poly.pdbx_strand_id
1 'polypeptide(L)'
;MPEPEPAPSDEPREAADTPARRHAKRLFETVQEYTGTARSLSAIAREIGLNRRTVAKCARAACWQECIRRTPPRRSTSLDPYLDYLGQRWEEGEHTATVLHQEIAAKGYRGHYQRVKMAIAPLRRSLPIDTPRERPPSPRQVARWITTTPSRRGLHTTEALHRLLEHCPELDQTHTLVRQFAAMLDARNAAPLPD
;
A
#
# COMPACT_ATOMS: atom_id res chain seq x y z
N MET A 1 52.27 -18.28 3.66
CA MET A 1 51.42 -17.18 3.17
C MET A 1 50.51 -17.76 2.10
N PRO A 2 49.19 -17.85 2.29
CA PRO A 2 48.29 -18.13 1.20
C PRO A 2 47.87 -16.82 0.51
N GLU A 3 47.98 -16.79 -0.81
CA GLU A 3 47.43 -15.74 -1.69
C GLU A 3 45.91 -15.63 -1.50
N PRO A 4 45.33 -14.41 -1.50
CA PRO A 4 43.89 -14.25 -1.55
C PRO A 4 43.41 -14.48 -2.99
N GLU A 5 42.50 -15.45 -3.16
CA GLU A 5 41.71 -15.65 -4.38
C GLU A 5 40.99 -14.33 -4.78
N PRO A 6 40.95 -13.98 -6.07
CA PRO A 6 40.19 -12.84 -6.53
C PRO A 6 38.69 -13.12 -6.36
N ALA A 7 38.00 -12.19 -5.70
CA ALA A 7 36.56 -12.21 -5.51
C ALA A 7 35.82 -12.41 -6.85
N PRO A 8 34.72 -13.19 -6.88
CA PRO A 8 33.91 -13.35 -8.08
C PRO A 8 33.37 -11.97 -8.49
N SER A 9 33.74 -11.57 -9.69
CA SER A 9 33.19 -10.41 -10.38
C SER A 9 31.68 -10.43 -10.33
N ASP A 10 31.09 -9.34 -9.82
CA ASP A 10 29.65 -9.04 -9.94
C ASP A 10 29.27 -9.02 -11.43
N GLU A 11 28.91 -10.18 -11.97
CA GLU A 11 28.20 -10.23 -13.23
C GLU A 11 26.90 -9.45 -13.07
N PRO A 12 26.54 -8.58 -14.03
CA PRO A 12 25.33 -7.77 -13.96
C PRO A 12 24.11 -8.70 -14.03
N ARG A 13 23.65 -9.12 -12.83
CA ARG A 13 22.40 -9.80 -12.52
C ARG A 13 21.36 -9.44 -13.57
N GLU A 14 21.04 -10.42 -14.42
CA GLU A 14 20.15 -10.31 -15.57
C GLU A 14 19.01 -9.33 -15.29
N ALA A 15 19.15 -8.14 -15.87
CA ALA A 15 18.30 -7.04 -15.52
C ALA A 15 16.88 -7.32 -16.04
N ALA A 16 15.89 -7.30 -15.15
CA ALA A 16 14.49 -7.58 -15.45
C ALA A 16 13.96 -6.86 -16.71
N ASP A 17 13.10 -7.53 -17.48
CA ASP A 17 12.39 -6.98 -18.64
C ASP A 17 11.31 -5.99 -18.17
N THR A 18 11.71 -4.74 -17.93
CA THR A 18 10.80 -3.69 -17.49
C THR A 18 9.93 -3.21 -18.65
N PRO A 19 8.69 -2.74 -18.41
CA PRO A 19 7.84 -2.15 -19.45
C PRO A 19 8.53 -1.01 -20.23
N ALA A 20 9.38 -0.24 -19.56
CA ALA A 20 10.19 0.81 -20.18
C ALA A 20 11.21 0.26 -21.19
N ARG A 21 11.79 -0.91 -20.94
CA ARG A 21 12.71 -1.59 -21.86
C ARG A 21 12.00 -2.12 -23.09
N ARG A 22 10.87 -2.80 -22.92
CA ARG A 22 10.01 -3.23 -24.03
C ARG A 22 9.59 -2.06 -24.91
N HIS A 23 9.19 -0.95 -24.30
CA HIS A 23 8.81 0.26 -25.03
C HIS A 23 10.00 0.87 -25.79
N ALA A 24 11.18 0.98 -25.16
CA ALA A 24 12.38 1.49 -25.82
C ALA A 24 12.84 0.60 -26.99
N LYS A 25 12.73 -0.73 -26.86
CA LYS A 25 13.02 -1.68 -27.92
C LYS A 25 12.11 -1.49 -29.13
N ARG A 26 10.79 -1.42 -28.91
CA ARG A 26 9.81 -1.16 -29.98
C ARG A 26 10.10 0.16 -30.69
N LEU A 27 10.34 1.24 -29.94
CA LEU A 27 10.68 2.55 -30.53
C LEU A 27 11.96 2.50 -31.37
N PHE A 28 12.96 1.73 -30.96
CA PHE A 28 14.20 1.57 -31.71
C PHE A 28 13.97 0.81 -33.01
N GLU A 29 13.29 -0.34 -32.95
CA GLU A 29 12.95 -1.16 -34.12
C GLU A 29 12.14 -0.36 -35.14
N THR A 30 11.08 0.32 -34.70
CA THR A 30 10.25 1.17 -35.58
C THR A 30 11.04 2.35 -36.16
N VAL A 31 12.05 2.90 -35.48
CA VAL A 31 12.88 3.95 -36.10
C VAL A 31 13.85 3.35 -37.12
N GLN A 32 14.44 2.19 -36.82
CA GLN A 32 15.42 1.53 -37.69
C GLN A 32 14.81 0.98 -38.99
N GLU A 33 13.56 0.56 -38.97
CA GLU A 33 12.82 0.18 -40.19
C GLU A 33 12.71 1.36 -41.18
N TYR A 34 12.60 2.59 -40.68
CA TYR A 34 12.39 3.78 -41.51
C TYR A 34 13.69 4.50 -41.87
N THR A 35 14.79 4.32 -41.11
CA THR A 35 16.11 4.92 -41.42
C THR A 35 16.76 4.30 -42.67
N GLY A 36 16.36 3.10 -43.07
CA GLY A 36 16.77 2.49 -44.35
C GLY A 36 16.15 3.15 -45.59
N THR A 37 15.15 4.02 -45.42
CA THR A 37 14.56 4.79 -46.52
C THR A 37 15.23 6.17 -46.59
N ALA A 38 15.47 6.72 -47.79
CA ALA A 38 16.11 8.03 -48.00
C ALA A 38 15.27 9.25 -47.53
N ARG A 39 14.50 9.10 -46.44
CA ARG A 39 13.60 10.09 -45.86
C ARG A 39 14.32 10.88 -44.77
N SER A 40 13.97 12.16 -44.64
CA SER A 40 14.49 12.99 -43.54
C SER A 40 13.94 12.53 -42.18
N LEU A 41 14.72 12.70 -41.12
CA LEU A 41 14.30 12.40 -39.74
C LEU A 41 13.01 13.13 -39.33
N SER A 42 12.73 14.30 -39.92
CA SER A 42 11.50 15.05 -39.68
C SER A 42 10.28 14.42 -40.35
N ALA A 43 10.45 13.77 -41.50
CA ALA A 43 9.38 13.03 -42.16
C ALA A 43 9.04 11.75 -41.37
N ILE A 44 10.07 11.01 -40.99
CA ILE A 44 9.95 9.79 -40.15
C ILE A 44 9.24 10.11 -38.82
N ALA A 45 9.59 11.23 -38.18
CA ALA A 45 8.93 11.68 -36.95
C ALA A 45 7.43 11.95 -37.11
N ARG A 46 6.99 12.55 -38.23
CA ARG A 46 5.57 12.81 -38.50
C ARG A 46 4.80 11.53 -38.80
N GLU A 47 5.43 10.59 -39.50
CA GLU A 47 4.82 9.32 -39.91
C GLU A 47 4.61 8.37 -38.73
N ILE A 48 5.61 8.25 -37.84
CA ILE A 48 5.53 7.38 -36.65
C ILE A 48 4.86 8.12 -35.45
N GLY A 49 4.59 9.42 -35.57
CA GLY A 49 4.00 10.24 -34.50
C GLY A 49 4.93 10.45 -33.30
N LEU A 50 6.25 10.43 -33.51
CA LEU A 50 7.27 10.57 -32.46
C LEU A 50 7.92 11.95 -32.47
N ASN A 51 8.44 12.37 -31.32
CA ASN A 51 9.25 13.59 -31.26
C ASN A 51 10.55 13.42 -32.08
N ARG A 52 10.88 14.40 -32.94
CA ARG A 52 12.11 14.41 -33.75
C ARG A 52 13.38 14.11 -32.95
N ARG A 53 13.48 14.59 -31.70
CA ARG A 53 14.63 14.31 -30.83
C ARG A 53 14.73 12.84 -30.44
N THR A 54 13.60 12.16 -30.23
CA THR A 54 13.54 10.73 -29.96
C THR A 54 13.96 9.94 -31.19
N VAL A 55 13.42 10.28 -32.37
CA VAL A 55 13.80 9.65 -33.64
C VAL A 55 15.29 9.83 -33.92
N ALA A 56 15.82 11.05 -33.78
CA ALA A 56 17.25 11.32 -33.95
C ALA A 56 18.14 10.57 -32.94
N LYS A 57 17.65 10.34 -31.71
CA LYS A 57 18.36 9.55 -30.69
C LYS A 57 18.38 8.07 -31.10
N CYS A 58 17.23 7.51 -31.50
CA CYS A 58 17.13 6.11 -31.90
C CYS A 58 17.87 5.81 -33.21
N ALA A 59 17.80 6.70 -34.20
CA ALA A 59 18.46 6.53 -35.50
C ALA A 59 19.99 6.56 -35.41
N ARG A 60 20.55 7.25 -34.39
CA ARG A 60 22.00 7.27 -34.14
C ARG A 60 22.47 6.18 -33.19
N ALA A 61 21.54 5.52 -32.50
CA ALA A 61 21.88 4.51 -31.51
C ALA A 61 22.33 3.22 -32.22
N ALA A 62 23.39 2.60 -31.73
CA ALA A 62 23.82 1.29 -32.23
C ALA A 62 22.89 0.17 -31.75
N CYS A 63 22.24 0.38 -30.60
CA CYS A 63 21.34 -0.59 -29.99
C CYS A 63 20.20 0.08 -29.21
N TRP A 64 19.11 -0.65 -29.00
CA TRP A 64 17.95 -0.14 -28.28
C TRP A 64 18.26 0.28 -26.83
N GLN A 65 19.31 -0.28 -26.21
CA GLN A 65 19.72 0.07 -24.85
C GLN A 65 20.16 1.54 -24.73
N GLU A 66 20.74 2.13 -25.77
CA GLU A 66 21.13 3.54 -25.79
C GLU A 66 19.92 4.48 -25.87
N CYS A 67 18.80 3.97 -26.39
CA CYS A 67 17.54 4.72 -26.46
C CYS A 67 16.90 4.88 -25.08
N ILE A 68 17.17 3.97 -24.14
CA ILE A 68 16.68 4.03 -22.75
C ILE A 68 17.20 5.33 -22.10
N ARG A 69 16.30 6.07 -21.43
CA ARG A 69 16.75 7.08 -20.47
C ARG A 69 17.32 6.34 -19.28
N ARG A 70 18.65 6.42 -19.07
CA ARG A 70 19.26 5.95 -17.82
C ARG A 70 18.65 6.76 -16.69
N THR A 71 17.83 6.13 -15.86
CA THR A 71 17.44 6.71 -14.58
C THR A 71 18.73 6.87 -13.79
N PRO A 72 19.08 8.09 -13.34
CA PRO A 72 20.27 8.25 -12.51
C PRO A 72 20.14 7.34 -11.29
N PRO A 73 21.25 6.72 -10.85
CA PRO A 73 21.22 5.88 -9.66
C PRO A 73 20.61 6.68 -8.50
N ARG A 74 19.82 5.99 -7.67
CA ARG A 74 19.23 6.59 -6.47
C ARG A 74 20.38 7.17 -5.65
N ARG A 75 20.28 8.46 -5.30
CA ARG A 75 21.24 9.08 -4.39
C ARG A 75 21.16 8.38 -3.03
N SER A 76 22.32 8.09 -2.45
CA SER A 76 22.37 7.56 -1.10
C SER A 76 21.68 8.53 -0.14
N THR A 77 20.83 7.99 0.73
CA THR A 77 20.11 8.75 1.74
C THR A 77 20.66 8.42 3.13
N SER A 78 20.49 9.33 4.08
CA SER A 78 20.88 9.11 5.47
C SER A 78 20.16 7.94 6.15
N LEU A 79 19.09 7.41 5.53
CA LEU A 79 18.37 6.24 5.99
C LEU A 79 18.99 4.93 5.51
N ASP A 80 19.80 4.96 4.44
CA ASP A 80 20.32 3.75 3.79
C ASP A 80 21.11 2.84 4.76
N PRO A 81 21.95 3.35 5.68
CA PRO A 81 22.65 2.52 6.67
C PRO A 81 21.73 1.79 7.66
N TYR A 82 20.48 2.20 7.78
CA TYR A 82 19.50 1.65 8.71
C TYR A 82 18.48 0.73 8.03
N LEU A 83 18.52 0.57 6.70
CA LEU A 83 17.54 -0.22 5.96
C LEU A 83 17.60 -1.71 6.33
N ASP A 84 18.80 -2.26 6.51
CA ASP A 84 18.98 -3.66 6.90
C ASP A 84 18.40 -3.92 8.29
N TYR A 85 18.65 -3.00 9.23
CA TYR A 85 18.07 -3.06 10.58
C TYR A 85 16.54 -2.98 10.55
N LEU A 86 15.97 -2.08 9.73
CA LEU A 86 14.52 -1.97 9.57
C LEU A 86 13.92 -3.24 8.96
N GLY A 87 14.63 -3.90 8.04
CA GLY A 87 14.23 -5.19 7.47
C GLY A 87 14.24 -6.31 8.51
N GLN A 88 15.29 -6.40 9.31
CA GLN A 88 15.36 -7.37 10.40
C GLN A 88 14.21 -7.20 11.40
N ARG A 89 13.97 -5.97 11.87
CA ARG A 89 12.87 -5.69 12.81
C ARG A 89 11.49 -5.96 12.21
N TRP A 90 11.35 -5.78 10.89
CA TRP A 90 10.14 -6.11 10.15
C TRP A 90 9.84 -7.61 10.18
N GLU A 91 10.86 -8.44 9.97
CA GLU A 91 10.78 -9.90 10.02
C GLU A 91 10.52 -10.41 11.45
N GLU A 92 11.06 -9.72 12.46
CA GLU A 92 10.78 -9.99 13.88
C GLU A 92 9.35 -9.59 14.31
N GLY A 93 8.56 -8.95 13.43
CA GLY A 93 7.15 -8.63 13.66
C GLY A 93 6.87 -7.19 14.11
N GLU A 94 7.88 -6.32 14.19
CA GLU A 94 7.66 -4.90 14.50
C GLU A 94 7.30 -4.12 13.24
N HIS A 95 6.01 -3.86 13.05
CA HIS A 95 5.48 -3.16 11.87
C HIS A 95 5.14 -1.68 12.14
N THR A 96 5.38 -1.20 13.37
CA THR A 96 5.04 0.15 13.78
C THR A 96 6.14 1.13 13.43
N ALA A 97 5.88 2.00 12.44
CA ALA A 97 6.82 3.02 11.98
C ALA A 97 7.39 3.91 13.10
N THR A 98 6.60 4.21 14.13
CA THR A 98 7.00 5.08 15.24
C THR A 98 8.03 4.39 16.13
N VAL A 99 7.81 3.10 16.45
CA VAL A 99 8.75 2.28 17.22
C VAL A 99 10.06 2.16 16.45
N LEU A 100 9.97 1.77 15.17
CA LEU A 100 11.14 1.66 14.30
C LEU A 100 11.93 2.98 14.17
N HIS A 101 11.24 4.12 14.10
CA HIS A 101 11.89 5.43 14.06
C HIS A 101 12.62 5.77 15.37
N GLN A 102 12.02 5.45 16.52
CA GLN A 102 12.66 5.65 17.83
C GLN A 102 13.89 4.76 17.99
N GLU A 103 13.81 3.50 17.57
CA GLU A 103 14.94 2.56 17.62
C GLU A 103 16.13 3.04 16.78
N ILE A 104 15.90 3.47 15.53
CA ILE A 104 16.99 3.97 14.69
C ILE A 104 17.48 5.35 15.16
N ALA A 105 16.61 6.18 15.74
CA ALA A 105 17.01 7.46 16.33
C ALA A 105 17.97 7.25 17.50
N ALA A 106 17.71 6.25 18.36
CA ALA A 106 18.63 5.85 19.43
C ALA A 106 19.97 5.34 18.88
N LYS A 107 19.99 4.75 17.68
CA LYS A 107 21.21 4.31 16.96
C LYS A 107 21.93 5.44 16.22
N GLY A 108 21.45 6.69 16.30
CA GLY A 108 22.09 7.86 15.71
C GLY A 108 21.43 8.42 14.45
N TYR A 109 20.27 7.90 14.04
CA TYR A 109 19.52 8.46 12.92
C TYR A 109 18.91 9.82 13.25
N ARG A 110 19.29 10.86 12.51
CA ARG A 110 18.80 12.24 12.68
C ARG A 110 17.74 12.65 11.65
N GLY A 111 17.26 11.71 10.83
CA GLY A 111 16.31 12.02 9.78
C GLY A 111 14.86 12.00 10.25
N HIS A 112 13.97 12.49 9.38
CA HIS A 112 12.55 12.63 9.68
C HIS A 112 11.81 11.28 9.69
N TYR A 113 10.84 11.13 10.61
CA TYR A 113 9.94 9.96 10.72
C TYR A 113 9.32 9.55 9.37
N GLN A 114 8.88 10.53 8.57
CA GLN A 114 8.28 10.28 7.26
C GLN A 114 9.17 9.47 6.32
N ARG A 115 10.50 9.59 6.41
CA ARG A 115 11.43 8.78 5.60
C ARG A 115 11.35 7.30 5.97
N VAL A 116 11.29 6.99 7.27
CA VAL A 116 11.11 5.63 7.79
C VAL A 116 9.77 5.08 7.36
N LYS A 117 8.69 5.87 7.55
CA LYS A 117 7.33 5.49 7.13
C LYS A 117 7.27 5.15 5.64
N MET A 118 7.94 5.92 4.78
CA MET A 118 8.01 5.66 3.35
C MET A 118 8.86 4.44 3.01
N ALA A 119 9.94 4.18 3.75
CA ALA A 119 10.79 3.00 3.55
C ALA A 119 10.06 1.69 3.87
N ILE A 120 9.23 1.67 4.91
CA ILE A 120 8.47 0.46 5.31
C ILE A 120 7.11 0.33 4.60
N ALA A 121 6.62 1.38 3.92
CA ALA A 121 5.33 1.34 3.23
C ALA A 121 5.22 0.26 2.12
N PRO A 122 6.27 -0.05 1.33
CA PRO A 122 6.28 -1.21 0.45
C PRO A 122 6.16 -2.53 1.21
N LEU A 123 6.88 -2.69 2.33
CA LEU A 123 6.84 -3.90 3.17
C LEU A 123 5.44 -4.12 3.76
N ARG A 124 4.76 -3.05 4.16
CA ARG A 124 3.35 -3.08 4.59
C ARG A 124 2.39 -3.54 3.50
N ARG A 125 2.66 -3.20 2.24
CA ARG A 125 1.79 -3.59 1.12
C ARG A 125 1.94 -5.05 0.73
N SER A 126 3.09 -5.66 1.04
CA SER A 126 3.31 -7.09 0.84
C SER A 126 2.74 -7.96 1.97
N LEU A 127 2.38 -7.39 3.11
CA LEU A 127 1.70 -8.14 4.15
C LEU A 127 0.27 -8.48 3.71
N PRO A 128 -0.23 -9.68 4.05
CA PRO A 128 -1.65 -9.98 3.96
C PRO A 128 -2.40 -8.87 4.71
N ILE A 129 -3.46 -8.33 4.12
CA ILE A 129 -4.31 -7.38 4.81
C ILE A 129 -4.91 -8.14 6.00
N ASP A 130 -4.36 -7.95 7.20
CA ASP A 130 -5.05 -8.32 8.43
C ASP A 130 -6.44 -7.70 8.34
N THR A 131 -7.44 -8.56 8.54
CA THR A 131 -8.88 -8.25 8.49
C THR A 131 -9.13 -6.80 8.90
N PRO A 132 -9.91 -6.01 8.13
CA PRO A 132 -10.18 -4.63 8.46
C PRO A 132 -10.50 -4.53 9.93
N ARG A 133 -9.66 -3.83 10.71
CA ARG A 133 -9.93 -3.59 12.12
C ARG A 133 -11.25 -2.85 12.18
N GLU A 134 -12.34 -3.59 12.41
CA GLU A 134 -13.67 -3.03 12.55
C GLU A 134 -13.57 -2.03 13.70
N ARG A 135 -13.82 -0.76 13.40
CA ARG A 135 -13.81 0.25 14.46
C ARG A 135 -14.91 -0.16 15.43
N PRO A 136 -14.61 -0.19 16.74
CA PRO A 136 -15.65 -0.46 17.73
C PRO A 136 -16.78 0.55 17.54
N PRO A 137 -18.05 0.13 17.64
CA PRO A 137 -19.17 1.02 17.42
C PRO A 137 -19.18 2.11 18.50
N SER A 138 -19.54 3.33 18.10
CA SER A 138 -19.68 4.43 19.06
C SER A 138 -20.87 4.20 20.00
N PRO A 139 -20.86 4.76 21.23
CA PRO A 139 -21.97 4.62 22.16
C PRO A 139 -23.33 5.03 21.57
N ARG A 140 -23.35 6.09 20.72
CA ARG A 140 -24.56 6.53 20.02
C ARG A 140 -25.07 5.52 18.99
N GLN A 141 -24.17 4.82 18.31
CA GLN A 141 -24.56 3.76 17.37
C GLN A 141 -25.18 2.58 18.12
N VAL A 142 -24.59 2.16 19.23
CA VAL A 142 -25.12 1.08 20.07
C VAL A 142 -26.50 1.46 20.63
N ALA A 143 -26.65 2.68 21.17
CA ALA A 143 -27.94 3.18 21.66
C ALA A 143 -29.02 3.19 20.55
N ARG A 144 -28.64 3.57 19.32
CA ARG A 144 -29.53 3.48 18.15
C ARG A 144 -29.91 2.03 17.84
N TRP A 145 -28.98 1.09 17.90
CA TRP A 145 -29.28 -0.33 17.68
C TRP A 145 -30.22 -0.89 18.73
N ILE A 146 -30.05 -0.51 20.00
CA ILE A 146 -30.89 -0.93 21.12
C ILE A 146 -32.33 -0.42 20.96
N THR A 147 -32.50 0.82 20.51
CA THR A 147 -33.82 1.46 20.35
C THR A 147 -34.52 1.10 19.04
N THR A 148 -33.77 0.74 17.99
CA THR A 148 -34.34 0.33 16.70
C THR A 148 -35.09 -1.01 16.79
N THR A 149 -36.28 -1.09 16.20
CA THR A 149 -37.08 -2.33 16.09
C THR A 149 -36.26 -3.45 15.44
N PRO A 150 -36.28 -4.70 15.98
CA PRO A 150 -35.46 -5.80 15.47
C PRO A 150 -35.62 -6.07 13.97
N SER A 151 -36.84 -5.95 13.43
CA SER A 151 -37.15 -6.13 12.00
C SER A 151 -36.51 -5.07 11.08
N ARG A 152 -36.06 -3.94 11.63
CA ARG A 152 -35.38 -2.87 10.89
C ARG A 152 -33.86 -2.93 11.03
N ARG A 153 -33.31 -3.88 11.77
CA ARG A 153 -31.85 -4.10 11.91
C ARG A 153 -31.38 -5.09 10.85
N GLY A 154 -30.29 -4.75 10.15
CA GLY A 154 -29.63 -5.68 9.25
C GLY A 154 -28.89 -6.79 10.03
N LEU A 155 -28.65 -7.93 9.37
CA LEU A 155 -28.03 -9.12 9.98
C LEU A 155 -26.71 -8.81 10.71
N HIS A 156 -25.82 -8.05 10.06
CA HIS A 156 -24.53 -7.65 10.64
C HIS A 156 -24.69 -6.80 11.92
N THR A 157 -25.68 -5.92 11.95
CA THR A 157 -25.95 -5.08 13.13
C THR A 157 -26.50 -5.89 14.29
N THR A 158 -27.37 -6.87 13.99
CA THR A 158 -27.91 -7.79 15.00
C THR A 158 -26.80 -8.64 15.61
N GLU A 159 -25.91 -9.18 14.78
CA GLU A 159 -24.76 -9.97 15.22
C GLU A 159 -23.77 -9.14 16.06
N ALA A 160 -23.45 -7.92 15.61
CA ALA A 160 -22.58 -7.02 16.36
C ALA A 160 -23.17 -6.61 17.71
N LEU A 161 -24.48 -6.36 17.77
CA LEU A 161 -25.16 -6.05 19.03
C LEU A 161 -25.19 -7.28 19.96
N HIS A 162 -25.47 -8.48 19.43
CA HIS A 162 -25.46 -9.71 20.22
C HIS A 162 -24.11 -9.93 20.91
N ARG A 163 -23.02 -9.83 20.16
CA ARG A 163 -21.66 -9.90 20.70
C ARG A 163 -21.42 -8.86 21.80
N LEU A 164 -21.95 -7.64 21.69
CA LEU A 164 -21.80 -6.63 22.75
C LEU A 164 -22.59 -6.96 24.02
N LEU A 165 -23.80 -7.51 23.87
CA LEU A 165 -24.66 -7.90 25.01
C LEU A 165 -24.03 -9.05 25.79
N GLU A 166 -23.41 -10.02 25.11
CA GLU A 166 -22.70 -11.14 25.74
C GLU A 166 -21.53 -10.69 26.63
N HIS A 167 -20.87 -9.58 26.28
CA HIS A 167 -19.70 -9.09 27.01
C HIS A 167 -20.05 -8.05 28.09
N CYS A 168 -21.27 -7.50 28.11
CA CYS A 168 -21.68 -6.46 29.06
C CYS A 168 -23.12 -6.70 29.57
N PRO A 169 -23.28 -7.31 30.75
CA PRO A 169 -24.60 -7.66 31.29
C PRO A 169 -25.47 -6.44 31.60
N GLU A 170 -24.88 -5.29 31.94
CA GLU A 170 -25.60 -4.04 32.17
C GLU A 170 -26.27 -3.53 30.87
N LEU A 171 -25.60 -3.73 29.74
CA LEU A 171 -26.12 -3.36 28.42
C LEU A 171 -27.25 -4.30 27.98
N ASP A 172 -27.17 -5.58 28.37
CA ASP A 172 -28.23 -6.56 28.14
C ASP A 172 -29.50 -6.28 28.94
N GLN A 173 -29.34 -5.94 30.22
CA GLN A 173 -30.45 -5.46 31.05
C GLN A 173 -31.12 -4.22 30.43
N THR A 174 -30.32 -3.25 29.99
CA THR A 174 -30.82 -2.04 29.31
C THR A 174 -31.59 -2.39 28.03
N HIS A 175 -31.06 -3.30 27.21
CA HIS A 175 -31.72 -3.74 25.99
C HIS A 175 -33.07 -4.41 26.30
N THR A 176 -33.13 -5.25 27.34
CA THR A 176 -34.37 -5.90 27.80
C THR A 176 -35.42 -4.88 28.25
N LEU A 177 -35.04 -3.90 29.09
CA LEU A 177 -35.95 -2.85 29.56
C LEU A 177 -36.50 -2.00 28.41
N VAL A 178 -35.66 -1.62 27.44
CA VAL A 178 -36.10 -0.88 26.25
C VAL A 178 -37.08 -1.70 25.42
N ARG A 179 -36.89 -3.03 25.32
CA ARG A 179 -37.83 -3.91 24.60
C ARG A 179 -39.16 -4.06 25.32
N GLN A 180 -39.15 -4.23 26.64
CA GLN A 180 -40.37 -4.25 27.45
C GLN A 180 -41.15 -2.94 27.32
N PHE A 181 -40.45 -1.80 27.39
CA PHE A 181 -41.05 -0.48 27.19
C PHE A 181 -41.64 -0.29 25.79
N ALA A 182 -40.92 -0.72 24.74
CA ALA A 182 -41.45 -0.68 23.38
C ALA A 182 -42.70 -1.55 23.22
N ALA A 183 -42.72 -2.76 23.80
CA ALA A 183 -43.89 -3.64 23.77
C ALA A 183 -45.11 -3.03 24.49
N MET A 184 -44.90 -2.33 25.62
CA MET A 184 -45.95 -1.59 26.30
C MET A 184 -46.55 -0.48 25.41
N LEU A 185 -45.69 0.29 24.72
CA LEU A 185 -46.12 1.34 23.80
C LEU A 185 -46.90 0.78 22.60
N ASP A 186 -46.42 -0.31 22.01
CA ASP A 186 -47.08 -0.98 20.88
C ASP A 186 -48.45 -1.58 21.28
N ALA A 187 -48.55 -2.13 22.50
CA ALA A 187 -49.80 -2.67 23.05
C ALA A 187 -50.77 -1.60 23.59
N ARG A 188 -50.37 -0.31 23.62
CA ARG A 188 -51.09 0.80 24.26
C ARG A 188 -51.56 0.48 25.69
N ASN A 189 -50.78 -0.29 26.44
CA ASN A 189 -51.19 -0.81 27.76
C ASN A 189 -50.08 -0.50 28.78
N ALA A 190 -50.33 0.45 29.69
CA ALA A 190 -49.37 0.93 30.69
C ALA A 190 -49.33 0.06 31.97
N ALA A 191 -49.64 -1.24 31.86
CA ALA A 191 -49.97 -2.08 33.01
C ALA A 191 -48.79 -2.81 33.69
N PRO A 192 -47.58 -2.98 33.12
CA PRO A 192 -46.46 -3.53 33.86
C PRO A 192 -45.35 -2.49 34.05
N LEU A 193 -45.57 -1.50 34.91
CA LEU A 193 -44.47 -0.80 35.57
C LEU A 193 -44.35 -1.40 36.98
N PRO A 194 -43.26 -2.11 37.32
CA PRO A 194 -42.95 -2.36 38.71
C PRO A 194 -42.55 -1.03 39.38
N ASP A 195 -42.97 -0.86 40.64
CA ASP A 195 -42.56 0.25 41.52
C ASP A 195 -41.03 0.28 41.75
#